data_AF-A0A4D5RM27-F1
#
_entry.id   AF-A0A4D5RM27-F1
#
_cell.length_a   1.000
_cell.length_b   1.000
_cell.length_c   1.000
_cell.angle_alpha   90.00
_cell.angle_beta   90.00
_cell.angle_gamma   90.00
#
_symmetry.space_group_name_H-M   'P 1'
#
loop_
_entity.id
_entity.type
_entity.pdbx_description
1 polymer ?
#
loop_
_entity_poly.entity_id
_entity_poly.type
_entity_poly.pdbx_seq_one_letter_code
_entity_poly.pdbx_strand_id
1 'polypeptide(L)'
;MTRLGDILLSCFIYGSMTLGVFLMVPFKISKKLHEAYFARFVLPLFLYLSGDKSNEVRRKAVSQLMGLVSHDVNLKKEGAIRVLEIGAGCGANFAHIQRKVKYWNVDPNAEFDDGFRKNKEKYPNVEMENWVHEYAEDMRGVPDGHFDVVLITYVLCSVTEMGKVLAECRRVLSKGGRLVFLEHVAHPEGSWGFFVQTLLNPMWRFSFCGCHVNRRPERLLKAAGFDQMELTKVHLPLPTVLSPQVYGSAVVVKA
;
A
#
# COMPACT_ATOMS: atom_id res chain seq x y z
N MET A 1 -11.57 22.67 2.60
CA MET A 1 -11.71 22.03 1.27
C MET A 1 -13.09 22.31 0.72
N THR A 2 -13.22 22.55 -0.58
CA THR A 2 -14.45 22.99 -1.22
C THR A 2 -15.25 21.80 -1.76
N ARG A 3 -16.59 21.90 -1.73
CA ARG A 3 -17.52 20.94 -2.37
C ARG A 3 -17.15 20.62 -3.83
N LEU A 4 -16.47 21.54 -4.50
CA LEU A 4 -15.94 21.38 -5.85
C LEU A 4 -14.86 20.28 -5.96
N GLY A 5 -13.95 20.18 -4.98
CA GLY A 5 -12.91 19.16 -4.99
C GLY A 5 -13.46 17.73 -4.92
N ASP A 6 -14.51 17.53 -4.13
CA ASP A 6 -15.19 16.23 -4.00
C ASP A 6 -15.90 15.82 -5.29
N ILE A 7 -16.51 16.78 -5.98
CA ILE A 7 -17.15 16.58 -7.28
C ILE A 7 -16.07 16.23 -8.31
N LEU A 8 -14.97 16.98 -8.38
CA LEU A 8 -13.89 16.72 -9.33
C LEU A 8 -13.24 15.35 -9.13
N LEU A 9 -12.98 14.96 -7.88
CA LEU A 9 -12.47 13.62 -7.56
C LEU A 9 -13.43 12.52 -8.01
N SER A 10 -14.74 12.72 -7.78
CA SER A 10 -15.76 11.76 -8.22
C SER A 10 -15.83 11.67 -9.74
N CYS A 11 -15.87 12.80 -10.43
CA CYS A 11 -15.86 12.88 -11.89
C CYS A 11 -14.62 12.21 -12.48
N PHE A 12 -13.44 12.43 -11.88
CA PHE A 12 -12.21 11.77 -12.30
C PHE A 12 -12.31 10.26 -12.13
N ILE A 13 -12.70 9.76 -10.96
CA ILE A 13 -12.80 8.31 -10.71
C ILE A 13 -13.74 7.64 -11.72
N TYR A 14 -14.97 8.15 -11.87
CA TYR A 14 -15.95 7.55 -12.78
C TYR A 14 -15.58 7.77 -14.26
N GLY A 15 -14.92 8.89 -14.57
CA GLY A 15 -14.35 9.17 -15.89
C GLY A 15 -13.24 8.19 -16.27
N SER A 16 -12.30 7.91 -15.37
CA SER A 16 -11.23 6.91 -15.53
C SER A 16 -11.79 5.50 -15.71
N MET A 17 -12.89 5.17 -15.05
CA MET A 17 -13.58 3.90 -15.26
C MET A 17 -14.20 3.81 -16.67
N THR A 18 -14.83 4.89 -17.13
CA THR A 18 -15.43 4.97 -18.46
C THR A 18 -14.37 4.91 -19.56
N LEU A 19 -13.29 5.67 -19.42
CA LEU A 19 -12.15 5.65 -20.34
C LEU A 19 -11.45 4.27 -20.32
N GLY A 20 -11.36 3.65 -19.15
CA GLY A 20 -10.84 2.29 -19.00
C GLY A 20 -11.54 1.28 -19.89
N VAL A 21 -12.85 1.40 -20.12
CA VAL A 21 -13.59 0.52 -21.04
C VAL A 21 -13.01 0.56 -22.45
N PHE A 22 -12.66 1.76 -22.95
CA PHE A 22 -12.05 1.93 -24.28
C PHE A 22 -10.58 1.49 -24.32
N LEU A 23 -9.89 1.55 -23.18
CA LEU A 23 -8.48 1.13 -23.06
C LEU A 23 -8.33 -0.36 -22.70
N MET A 24 -9.44 -1.11 -22.54
CA MET A 24 -9.45 -2.54 -22.20
C MET A 24 -8.54 -3.40 -23.06
N VAL A 25 -8.64 -3.25 -24.37
CA VAL A 25 -7.87 -4.04 -25.32
C VAL A 25 -6.37 -3.70 -25.25
N PRO A 26 -5.93 -2.43 -25.38
CA PRO A 26 -4.50 -2.11 -25.36
C PRO A 26 -3.80 -2.48 -24.04
N PHE A 27 -4.42 -2.31 -22.88
CA PHE A 27 -3.77 -2.71 -21.61
C PHE A 27 -3.73 -4.22 -21.40
N LYS A 28 -4.67 -4.98 -21.98
CA LYS A 28 -4.56 -6.46 -22.00
C LYS A 28 -3.40 -6.92 -22.89
N ILE A 29 -3.10 -6.17 -23.95
CA ILE A 29 -1.99 -6.47 -24.87
C ILE A 29 -0.65 -6.10 -24.25
N SER A 30 -0.55 -4.99 -23.51
CA SER A 30 0.70 -4.53 -22.90
C SER A 30 0.51 -4.11 -21.44
N LYS A 31 0.99 -4.97 -20.53
CA LYS A 31 1.05 -4.67 -19.09
C LYS A 31 1.93 -3.46 -18.79
N LYS A 32 3.07 -3.34 -19.47
CA LYS A 32 3.98 -2.18 -19.34
C LYS A 32 3.30 -0.88 -19.72
N LEU A 33 2.50 -0.87 -20.78
CA LEU A 33 1.73 0.32 -21.19
C LEU A 33 0.71 0.70 -20.11
N HIS A 34 0.04 -0.28 -19.52
CA HIS A 34 -0.91 -0.06 -18.44
C HIS A 34 -0.23 0.53 -17.19
N GLU A 35 0.89 -0.07 -16.76
CA GLU A 35 1.69 0.39 -15.63
C GLU A 35 2.21 1.82 -15.83
N ALA A 36 2.72 2.14 -17.02
CA ALA A 36 3.16 3.48 -17.37
C ALA A 36 2.01 4.49 -17.41
N TYR A 37 0.85 4.12 -17.98
CA TYR A 37 -0.33 4.97 -17.98
C TYR A 37 -0.79 5.29 -16.56
N PHE A 38 -0.84 4.28 -15.70
CA PHE A 38 -1.24 4.45 -14.31
C PHE A 38 -0.25 5.32 -13.54
N ALA A 39 1.05 5.01 -13.60
CA ALA A 39 2.09 5.71 -12.87
C ALA A 39 2.24 7.18 -13.30
N ARG A 40 2.13 7.46 -14.61
CA ARG A 40 2.36 8.81 -15.15
C ARG A 40 1.13 9.71 -15.15
N PHE A 41 -0.09 9.14 -15.20
CA PHE A 41 -1.31 9.93 -15.35
C PHE A 41 -2.33 9.66 -14.25
N VAL A 42 -2.74 8.41 -14.04
CA VAL A 42 -3.85 8.08 -13.12
C VAL A 42 -3.47 8.38 -11.68
N LEU A 43 -2.34 7.85 -11.20
CA LEU A 43 -1.93 7.98 -9.81
C LEU A 43 -1.61 9.43 -9.43
N PRO A 44 -0.83 10.22 -10.22
CA PRO A 44 -0.56 11.62 -9.87
C PRO A 44 -1.84 12.48 -9.82
N LEU A 45 -2.75 12.29 -10.78
CA LEU A 45 -4.01 13.05 -10.81
C LEU A 45 -4.95 12.61 -9.67
N PHE A 46 -5.02 11.31 -9.37
CA PHE A 46 -5.74 10.80 -8.22
C PHE A 46 -5.22 11.41 -6.92
N LEU A 47 -3.91 11.40 -6.71
CA LEU A 47 -3.28 11.95 -5.51
C LEU A 47 -3.57 13.45 -5.39
N TYR A 48 -3.40 14.22 -6.48
CA TYR A 48 -3.72 15.64 -6.52
C TYR A 48 -5.19 15.94 -6.14
N LEU A 49 -6.14 15.22 -6.72
CA LEU A 49 -7.58 15.41 -6.46
C LEU A 49 -8.02 14.90 -5.09
N SER A 50 -7.38 13.84 -4.60
CA SER A 50 -7.61 13.31 -3.26
C SER A 50 -7.06 14.23 -2.17
N GLY A 51 -6.05 15.05 -2.51
CA GLY A 51 -5.35 15.92 -1.58
C GLY A 51 -4.86 15.17 -0.35
N ASP A 52 -4.98 15.80 0.82
CA ASP A 52 -4.47 15.25 2.07
C ASP A 52 -5.48 14.33 2.79
N LYS A 53 -6.57 13.93 2.13
CA LYS A 53 -7.66 13.14 2.75
C LYS A 53 -7.19 11.84 3.38
N SER A 54 -6.12 11.25 2.84
CA SER A 54 -5.51 10.02 3.39
C SER A 54 -4.30 10.27 4.28
N ASN A 55 -3.78 11.51 4.37
CA ASN A 55 -2.54 11.80 5.08
C ASN A 55 -2.69 11.56 6.59
N GLU A 56 -3.84 11.88 7.18
CA GLU A 56 -4.04 11.66 8.61
C GLU A 56 -4.08 10.17 8.97
N VAL A 57 -4.77 9.35 8.17
CA VAL A 57 -4.78 7.89 8.40
C VAL A 57 -3.42 7.27 8.09
N ARG A 58 -2.73 7.76 7.05
CA ARG A 58 -1.35 7.36 6.71
C ARG A 58 -0.39 7.70 7.83
N ARG A 59 -0.46 8.92 8.37
CA ARG A 59 0.31 9.36 9.53
C ARG A 59 0.07 8.45 10.73
N LYS A 60 -1.19 8.09 11.03
CA LYS A 60 -1.52 7.16 12.12
C LYS A 60 -0.93 5.77 11.88
N ALA A 61 -1.09 5.21 10.68
CA ALA A 61 -0.53 3.91 10.33
C ALA A 61 1.01 3.89 10.45
N VAL A 62 1.69 4.84 9.80
CA VAL A 62 3.16 4.93 9.79
C VAL A 62 3.71 5.30 11.18
N SER A 63 2.95 6.00 12.03
CA SER A 63 3.37 6.28 13.41
C SER A 63 3.57 5.02 14.26
N GLN A 64 2.98 3.88 13.87
CA GLN A 64 3.20 2.60 14.54
C GLN A 64 4.66 2.11 14.43
N LEU A 65 5.46 2.72 13.54
CA LEU A 65 6.91 2.51 13.49
C LEU A 65 7.63 3.08 14.70
N MET A 66 7.12 4.11 15.38
CA MET A 66 7.85 4.87 16.41
C MET A 66 8.18 4.05 17.66
N GLY A 67 7.32 3.10 18.04
CA GLY A 67 7.49 2.28 19.24
C GLY A 67 8.37 1.04 19.04
N LEU A 68 8.85 0.78 17.82
CA LEU A 68 9.58 -0.44 17.51
C LEU A 68 11.04 -0.37 17.95
N VAL A 69 11.59 -1.50 18.38
CA VAL A 69 13.00 -1.65 18.72
C VAL A 69 13.57 -2.71 17.81
N SER A 70 14.71 -2.43 17.17
CA SER A 70 15.33 -3.38 16.26
C SER A 70 15.83 -4.62 17.00
N HIS A 71 15.72 -5.77 16.33
CA HIS A 71 16.36 -7.01 16.77
C HIS A 71 17.86 -7.03 16.43
N ASP A 72 18.30 -6.18 15.50
CA ASP A 72 19.71 -5.97 15.19
C ASP A 72 20.36 -5.10 16.28
N VAL A 73 21.45 -5.62 16.88
CA VAL A 73 22.14 -4.97 18.00
C VAL A 73 22.73 -3.61 17.62
N ASN A 74 23.17 -3.44 16.38
CA ASN A 74 23.75 -2.18 15.91
C ASN A 74 22.65 -1.16 15.64
N LEU A 75 21.60 -1.54 14.92
CA LEU A 75 20.45 -0.66 14.67
C LEU A 75 19.79 -0.23 15.98
N LYS A 76 19.68 -1.14 16.95
CA LYS A 76 19.17 -0.85 18.29
C LYS A 76 19.99 0.24 19.00
N LYS A 77 21.32 0.18 18.93
CA LYS A 77 22.22 1.23 19.50
C LYS A 77 22.04 2.58 18.81
N GLU A 78 21.76 2.57 17.51
CA GLU A 78 21.54 3.78 16.70
C GLU A 78 20.11 4.36 16.84
N GLY A 79 19.21 3.65 17.53
CA GLY A 79 17.78 3.97 17.58
C GLY A 79 17.05 3.75 16.26
N ALA A 80 17.68 3.07 15.30
CA ALA A 80 17.13 2.74 13.99
C ALA A 80 16.37 1.40 14.00
N ILE A 81 15.58 1.19 12.96
CA ILE A 81 14.95 -0.10 12.63
C ILE A 81 15.14 -0.36 11.14
N ARG A 82 15.06 -1.63 10.72
CA ARG A 82 15.04 -2.00 9.32
C ARG A 82 13.61 -2.21 8.82
N VAL A 83 13.23 -1.44 7.80
CA VAL A 83 11.89 -1.41 7.19
C VAL A 83 11.99 -1.95 5.77
N LEU A 84 11.10 -2.90 5.43
CA LEU A 84 10.76 -3.22 4.05
C LEU A 84 9.42 -2.57 3.72
N GLU A 85 9.38 -1.64 2.78
CA GLU A 85 8.11 -1.19 2.21
C GLU A 85 7.81 -1.97 0.93
N ILE A 86 6.60 -2.53 0.86
CA ILE A 86 6.08 -3.17 -0.35
C ILE A 86 5.23 -2.14 -1.08
N GLY A 87 5.56 -1.87 -2.34
CA GLY A 87 4.86 -0.97 -3.24
C GLY A 87 4.92 0.49 -2.81
N ALA A 88 6.11 1.00 -2.49
CA ALA A 88 6.24 2.39 -2.04
C ALA A 88 5.85 3.43 -3.12
N GLY A 89 5.81 3.03 -4.39
CA GLY A 89 5.61 3.94 -5.52
C GLY A 89 6.60 5.11 -5.44
N CYS A 90 6.10 6.35 -5.46
CA CYS A 90 6.95 7.54 -5.32
C CYS A 90 7.33 7.90 -3.86
N GLY A 91 7.11 7.01 -2.90
CA GLY A 91 7.48 7.21 -1.49
C GLY A 91 6.49 8.07 -0.70
N ALA A 92 5.19 7.79 -0.83
CA ALA A 92 4.13 8.56 -0.14
C ALA A 92 4.22 8.50 1.40
N ASN A 93 4.89 7.49 1.95
CA ASN A 93 5.04 7.32 3.40
C ASN A 93 6.18 8.15 4.02
N PHE A 94 7.16 8.62 3.23
CA PHE A 94 8.35 9.27 3.77
C PHE A 94 8.06 10.47 4.68
N ALA A 95 7.06 11.28 4.31
CA ALA A 95 6.62 12.44 5.10
C ALA A 95 6.11 12.10 6.51
N HIS A 96 5.78 10.83 6.75
CA HIS A 96 5.19 10.34 7.98
C HIS A 96 6.14 9.47 8.81
N ILE A 97 7.29 9.10 8.25
CA ILE A 97 8.33 8.38 8.99
C ILE A 97 9.07 9.42 9.86
N GLN A 98 8.92 9.34 11.17
CA GLN A 98 9.49 10.30 12.13
C GLN A 98 10.65 9.74 12.96
N ARG A 99 11.25 8.65 12.51
CA ARG A 99 12.43 8.02 13.12
C ARG A 99 13.48 7.67 12.07
N LYS A 100 14.67 7.30 12.53
CA LYS A 100 15.71 6.70 11.67
C LYS A 100 15.27 5.31 11.22
N VAL A 101 15.31 5.07 9.91
CA VAL A 101 15.02 3.76 9.33
C VAL A 101 16.06 3.41 8.28
N LYS A 102 16.55 2.16 8.31
CA LYS A 102 17.19 1.53 7.16
C LYS A 102 16.09 0.95 6.29
N TYR A 103 16.08 1.27 5.00
CA TYR A 103 14.87 1.16 4.20
C TYR A 103 15.13 0.37 2.91
N TRP A 104 14.29 -0.62 2.68
CA TRP A 104 14.19 -1.37 1.43
C TRP A 104 12.83 -1.11 0.78
N ASN A 105 12.80 -1.06 -0.54
CA ASN A 105 11.56 -1.06 -1.31
C ASN A 105 11.47 -2.31 -2.19
N VAL A 106 10.28 -2.90 -2.29
CA VAL A 106 9.93 -3.88 -3.33
C VAL A 106 8.78 -3.32 -4.16
N ASP A 107 9.04 -3.04 -5.44
CA ASP A 107 8.00 -2.60 -6.39
C ASP A 107 8.39 -3.01 -7.81
N PRO A 108 7.54 -3.78 -8.54
CA PRO A 108 7.87 -4.23 -9.89
C PRO A 108 7.83 -3.10 -10.93
N ASN A 109 7.20 -1.96 -10.62
CA ASN A 109 6.99 -0.89 -11.59
C ASN A 109 8.11 0.16 -11.53
N ALA A 110 9.08 0.03 -12.44
CA ALA A 110 10.23 0.94 -12.57
C ALA A 110 9.87 2.40 -12.95
N GLU A 111 8.62 2.67 -13.32
CA GLU A 111 8.15 4.04 -13.60
C GLU A 111 8.15 4.95 -12.35
N PHE A 112 8.26 4.37 -11.16
CA PHE A 112 8.30 5.12 -9.90
C PHE A 112 9.71 5.54 -9.45
N ASP A 113 10.77 5.00 -10.05
CA ASP A 113 12.16 5.13 -9.60
C ASP A 113 12.60 6.59 -9.44
N ASP A 114 12.41 7.38 -10.50
CA ASP A 114 12.80 8.79 -10.52
C ASP A 114 12.00 9.60 -9.50
N GLY A 115 10.69 9.35 -9.40
CA GLY A 115 9.80 10.03 -8.48
C GLY A 115 10.15 9.74 -7.03
N PHE A 116 10.40 8.47 -6.71
CA PHE A 116 10.84 8.02 -5.40
C PHE A 116 12.20 8.62 -5.04
N ARG A 117 13.22 8.53 -5.90
CA ARG A 117 14.56 9.02 -5.60
C ARG A 117 14.55 10.52 -5.28
N LYS A 118 13.88 11.31 -6.13
CA LYS A 118 13.68 12.75 -5.91
C LYS A 118 12.92 13.05 -4.63
N ASN A 119 11.90 12.26 -4.30
CA ASN A 119 11.13 12.48 -3.09
C ASN A 119 11.93 12.11 -1.83
N LYS A 120 12.68 11.01 -1.88
CA LYS A 120 13.54 10.53 -0.80
C LYS A 120 14.53 11.62 -0.38
N GLU A 121 15.15 12.36 -1.31
CA GLU A 121 16.15 13.41 -1.00
C GLU A 121 15.67 14.43 0.07
N LYS A 122 14.35 14.61 0.23
CA LYS A 122 13.73 15.49 1.24
C LYS A 122 13.70 14.90 2.66
N TYR A 123 13.96 13.60 2.82
CA TYR A 123 13.76 12.84 4.06
C TYR A 123 15.05 12.11 4.47
N PRO A 124 15.96 12.78 5.19
CA PRO A 124 17.26 12.20 5.58
C PRO A 124 17.16 11.10 6.64
N ASN A 125 16.04 11.01 7.35
CA ASN A 125 15.80 9.98 8.36
C ASN A 125 15.47 8.60 7.77
N VAL A 126 15.11 8.56 6.49
CA VAL A 126 15.03 7.32 5.70
C VAL A 126 16.42 7.08 5.13
N GLU A 127 17.00 5.89 5.25
CA GLU A 127 18.29 5.57 4.62
C GLU A 127 18.07 4.38 3.70
N MET A 128 18.21 4.60 2.39
CA MET A 128 17.99 3.54 1.40
C MET A 128 19.14 2.55 1.43
N GLU A 129 18.83 1.29 1.72
CA GLU A 129 19.78 0.18 1.61
C GLU A 129 19.60 -0.58 0.29
N ASN A 130 18.36 -0.75 -0.19
CA ASN A 130 18.11 -1.42 -1.47
C ASN A 130 16.77 -1.07 -2.13
N TRP A 131 16.71 -1.25 -3.45
CA TRP A 131 15.49 -1.22 -4.24
C TRP A 131 15.38 -2.51 -5.06
N VAL A 132 14.33 -3.28 -4.83
CA VAL A 132 14.09 -4.58 -5.46
C VAL A 132 12.93 -4.48 -6.45
N HIS A 133 13.20 -4.73 -7.74
CA HIS A 133 12.17 -4.72 -8.80
C HIS A 133 11.54 -6.10 -8.98
N GLU A 134 10.84 -6.56 -7.95
CA GLU A 134 10.17 -7.86 -7.94
C GLU A 134 8.70 -7.72 -7.54
N TYR A 135 7.93 -8.78 -7.78
CA TYR A 135 6.55 -8.85 -7.33
C TYR A 135 6.50 -9.22 -5.85
N ALA A 136 5.55 -8.65 -5.11
CA ALA A 136 5.37 -8.93 -3.69
C ALA A 136 5.00 -10.39 -3.41
N GLU A 137 4.46 -11.11 -4.40
CA GLU A 137 4.14 -12.53 -4.36
C GLU A 137 5.37 -13.45 -4.38
N ASP A 138 6.54 -12.93 -4.77
CA ASP A 138 7.79 -13.69 -4.95
C ASP A 138 9.01 -12.76 -4.84
N MET A 139 9.46 -12.49 -3.60
CA MET A 139 10.53 -11.54 -3.27
C MET A 139 11.89 -12.23 -3.11
N ARG A 140 12.37 -12.89 -4.17
CA ARG A 140 13.61 -13.70 -4.19
C ARG A 140 14.86 -12.89 -3.85
N GLY A 141 14.88 -11.61 -4.23
CA GLY A 141 15.96 -10.67 -3.92
C GLY A 141 15.94 -10.15 -2.48
N VAL A 142 14.96 -10.55 -1.67
CA VAL A 142 14.76 -10.08 -0.30
C VAL A 142 15.11 -11.19 0.71
N PRO A 143 16.02 -10.93 1.67
CA PRO A 143 16.47 -11.94 2.63
C PRO A 143 15.41 -12.32 3.68
N ASP A 144 15.43 -13.59 4.09
CA ASP A 144 14.64 -14.14 5.20
C ASP A 144 15.03 -13.50 6.53
N GLY A 145 14.04 -13.28 7.42
CA GLY A 145 14.29 -12.91 8.82
C GLY A 145 15.04 -11.60 9.03
N HIS A 146 15.09 -10.71 8.04
CA HIS A 146 16.00 -9.57 8.00
C HIS A 146 15.38 -8.25 8.49
N PHE A 147 14.06 -8.13 8.43
CA PHE A 147 13.36 -6.87 8.67
C PHE A 147 12.68 -6.85 10.05
N ASP A 148 12.76 -5.71 10.73
CA ASP A 148 11.98 -5.49 11.95
C ASP A 148 10.50 -5.25 11.63
N VAL A 149 10.25 -4.65 10.46
CA VAL A 149 8.91 -4.29 10.02
C VAL A 149 8.77 -4.37 8.51
N VAL A 150 7.61 -4.87 8.08
CA VAL A 150 7.12 -4.75 6.71
C VAL A 150 6.01 -3.72 6.71
N LEU A 151 6.11 -2.69 5.87
CA LEU A 151 5.12 -1.64 5.69
C LEU A 151 4.40 -1.84 4.36
N ILE A 152 3.07 -1.86 4.38
CA ILE A 152 2.25 -2.00 3.17
C ILE A 152 1.15 -0.93 3.17
N THR A 153 1.10 -0.08 2.15
CA THR A 153 0.03 0.93 2.04
C THR A 153 -0.61 0.90 0.66
N TYR A 154 -1.88 0.46 0.59
CA TYR A 154 -2.68 0.38 -0.63
C TYR A 154 -2.11 -0.54 -1.72
N VAL A 155 -1.59 -1.69 -1.33
CA VAL A 155 -0.97 -2.67 -2.24
C VAL A 155 -1.68 -4.02 -2.18
N LEU A 156 -2.13 -4.47 -1.01
CA LEU A 156 -2.83 -5.76 -0.88
C LEU A 156 -4.12 -5.80 -1.71
N CYS A 157 -4.70 -4.64 -2.01
CA CYS A 157 -5.84 -4.56 -2.92
C CYS A 157 -5.50 -4.90 -4.38
N SER A 158 -4.25 -4.73 -4.82
CA SER A 158 -3.81 -4.79 -6.23
C SER A 158 -3.04 -6.07 -6.58
N VAL A 159 -2.49 -6.76 -5.59
CA VAL A 159 -1.73 -8.01 -5.79
C VAL A 159 -2.62 -9.14 -6.31
N THR A 160 -2.06 -10.08 -7.04
CA THR A 160 -2.78 -11.23 -7.59
C THR A 160 -3.13 -12.22 -6.49
N GLU A 161 -2.15 -12.59 -5.66
CA GLU A 161 -2.26 -13.63 -4.64
C GLU A 161 -1.87 -13.10 -3.26
N MET A 162 -2.82 -12.48 -2.54
CA MET A 162 -2.58 -11.93 -1.19
C MET A 162 -1.97 -12.95 -0.23
N GLY A 163 -2.36 -14.23 -0.31
CA GLY A 163 -1.80 -15.28 0.53
C GLY A 163 -0.29 -15.45 0.35
N LYS A 164 0.21 -15.35 -0.89
CA LYS A 164 1.66 -15.41 -1.18
C LYS A 164 2.39 -14.19 -0.65
N VAL A 165 1.83 -13.00 -0.84
CA VAL A 165 2.40 -11.76 -0.29
C VAL A 165 2.52 -11.83 1.22
N LEU A 166 1.48 -12.29 1.91
CA LEU A 166 1.51 -12.42 3.37
C LEU A 166 2.48 -13.53 3.83
N ALA A 167 2.64 -14.60 3.06
CA ALA A 167 3.66 -15.63 3.33
C ALA A 167 5.08 -15.06 3.19
N GLU A 168 5.33 -14.27 2.15
CA GLU A 168 6.60 -13.57 1.94
C GLU A 168 6.86 -12.53 3.04
N CYS A 169 5.84 -11.77 3.45
CA CYS A 169 5.94 -10.86 4.60
C CYS A 169 6.40 -11.61 5.84
N ARG A 170 5.84 -12.79 6.11
CA ARG A 170 6.25 -13.62 7.24
C ARG A 170 7.68 -14.15 7.09
N ARG A 171 8.09 -14.55 5.89
CA ARG A 171 9.44 -15.05 5.60
C ARG A 171 10.50 -13.98 5.87
N VAL A 172 10.28 -12.76 5.39
CA VAL A 172 11.28 -11.68 5.45
C VAL A 172 11.31 -10.99 6.82
N LEU A 173 10.24 -11.08 7.61
CA LEU A 173 10.20 -10.56 8.98
C LEU A 173 11.09 -11.37 9.92
N SER A 174 11.91 -10.66 10.69
CA SER A 174 12.60 -11.21 11.86
C SER A 174 11.60 -11.76 12.88
N LYS A 175 12.06 -12.67 13.76
CA LYS A 175 11.22 -13.18 14.86
C LYS A 175 10.77 -12.01 15.75
N GLY A 176 9.47 -11.87 15.98
CA GLY A 176 8.90 -10.72 16.71
C GLY A 176 8.73 -9.47 15.85
N GLY A 177 9.08 -9.54 14.56
CA GLY A 177 8.85 -8.49 13.58
C GLY A 177 7.36 -8.25 13.33
N ARG A 178 7.07 -7.08 12.77
CA ARG A 178 5.70 -6.55 12.64
C ARG A 178 5.34 -6.27 11.19
N LEU A 179 4.13 -6.63 10.79
CA LEU A 179 3.51 -6.12 9.58
C LEU A 179 2.68 -4.88 9.95
N VAL A 180 2.98 -3.73 9.37
CA VAL A 180 2.19 -2.50 9.50
C VAL A 180 1.49 -2.26 8.16
N PHE A 181 0.18 -2.02 8.20
CA PHE A 181 -0.61 -1.91 6.97
C PHE A 181 -1.62 -0.76 7.01
N LEU A 182 -1.93 -0.24 5.82
CA LEU A 182 -3.03 0.68 5.52
C LEU A 182 -3.64 0.28 4.19
N GLU A 183 -4.92 -0.09 4.17
CA GLU A 183 -5.62 -0.54 2.97
C GLU A 183 -7.02 0.06 2.91
N HIS A 184 -7.55 0.26 1.71
CA HIS A 184 -8.99 0.38 1.57
C HIS A 184 -9.63 -1.01 1.58
N VAL A 185 -10.86 -1.12 2.08
CA VAL A 185 -11.52 -2.41 2.28
C VAL A 185 -12.94 -2.41 1.75
N ALA A 186 -13.53 -3.60 1.68
CA ALA A 186 -14.95 -3.73 1.40
C ALA A 186 -15.80 -3.07 2.49
N HIS A 187 -16.89 -2.42 2.09
CA HIS A 187 -18.02 -2.13 2.97
C HIS A 187 -18.59 -3.43 3.58
N PRO A 188 -19.35 -3.36 4.70
CA PRO A 188 -20.00 -4.52 5.31
C PRO A 188 -20.84 -5.35 4.31
N GLU A 189 -20.87 -6.68 4.47
CA GLU A 189 -21.64 -7.54 3.54
C GLU A 189 -23.12 -7.18 3.63
N GLY A 190 -23.81 -7.19 2.50
CA GLY A 190 -25.23 -6.82 2.41
C GLY A 190 -25.50 -5.31 2.45
N SER A 191 -24.49 -4.46 2.69
CA SER A 191 -24.68 -3.00 2.61
C SER A 191 -24.76 -2.50 1.16
N TRP A 192 -25.41 -1.35 0.98
CA TRP A 192 -25.44 -0.66 -0.32
C TRP A 192 -24.03 -0.33 -0.83
N GLY A 193 -23.12 0.09 0.05
CA GLY A 193 -21.74 0.38 -0.32
C GLY A 193 -21.00 -0.86 -0.87
N PHE A 194 -21.27 -2.04 -0.32
CA PHE A 194 -20.68 -3.29 -0.78
C PHE A 194 -21.23 -3.71 -2.14
N PHE A 195 -22.54 -3.51 -2.36
CA PHE A 195 -23.16 -3.71 -3.67
C PHE A 195 -22.51 -2.82 -4.74
N VAL A 196 -22.38 -1.52 -4.46
CA VAL A 196 -21.74 -0.56 -5.38
C VAL A 196 -20.28 -0.94 -5.66
N GLN A 197 -19.50 -1.27 -4.63
CA GLN A 197 -18.12 -1.75 -4.82
C GLN A 197 -18.07 -2.98 -5.71
N THR A 198 -18.93 -3.97 -5.47
CA THR A 198 -18.93 -5.24 -6.22
C THR A 198 -19.30 -5.04 -7.68
N LEU A 199 -20.31 -4.21 -7.95
CA LEU A 199 -20.74 -3.86 -9.30
C LEU A 199 -19.62 -3.15 -10.10
N LEU A 200 -18.92 -2.24 -9.44
CA LEU A 200 -17.89 -1.41 -10.06
C LEU A 200 -16.50 -2.08 -10.12
N ASN A 201 -16.28 -3.14 -9.32
CA ASN A 201 -14.98 -3.78 -9.17
C ASN A 201 -14.32 -4.25 -10.48
N PRO A 202 -15.02 -4.87 -11.46
CA PRO A 202 -14.39 -5.32 -12.69
C PRO A 202 -13.77 -4.18 -13.51
N MET A 203 -14.51 -3.06 -13.64
CA MET A 203 -14.02 -1.85 -14.31
C MET A 203 -12.92 -1.16 -13.49
N TRP A 204 -13.09 -1.12 -12.17
CA TRP A 204 -12.09 -0.56 -11.27
C TRP A 204 -10.75 -1.28 -11.40
N ARG A 205 -10.75 -2.62 -11.32
CA ARG A 205 -9.57 -3.45 -11.45
C ARG A 205 -8.81 -3.16 -12.73
N PHE A 206 -9.56 -2.89 -13.79
CA PHE A 206 -8.98 -2.55 -15.06
C PHE A 206 -8.37 -1.14 -15.09
N SER A 207 -9.05 -0.12 -14.56
CA SER A 207 -8.56 1.27 -14.61
C SER A 207 -7.47 1.60 -13.58
N PHE A 208 -7.40 0.86 -12.47
CA PHE A 208 -6.50 1.11 -11.35
C PHE A 208 -5.51 -0.05 -11.14
N CYS A 209 -4.87 -0.52 -12.22
CA CYS A 209 -3.74 -1.46 -12.19
C CYS A 209 -3.95 -2.71 -11.31
N GLY A 210 -5.12 -3.35 -11.37
CA GLY A 210 -5.38 -4.59 -10.65
C GLY A 210 -6.02 -4.43 -9.28
N CYS A 211 -6.24 -3.20 -8.81
CA CYS A 211 -6.88 -2.91 -7.53
C CYS A 211 -8.29 -3.53 -7.42
N HIS A 212 -8.62 -4.13 -6.29
CA HIS A 212 -9.98 -4.62 -5.99
C HIS A 212 -10.56 -3.86 -4.81
N VAL A 213 -11.66 -3.13 -5.03
CA VAL A 213 -12.33 -2.31 -4.00
C VAL A 213 -13.13 -3.11 -3.00
N ASN A 214 -13.46 -4.37 -3.31
CA ASN A 214 -14.27 -5.25 -2.47
C ASN A 214 -13.44 -6.31 -1.71
N ARG A 215 -12.13 -6.10 -1.54
CA ARG A 215 -11.25 -7.00 -0.78
C ARG A 215 -11.34 -6.80 0.73
N ARG A 216 -11.01 -7.87 1.46
CA ARG A 216 -11.00 -7.93 2.94
C ARG A 216 -9.70 -8.54 3.44
N PRO A 217 -8.59 -7.77 3.43
CA PRO A 217 -7.28 -8.27 3.84
C PRO A 217 -7.29 -8.78 5.30
N GLU A 218 -8.17 -8.25 6.16
CA GLU A 218 -8.28 -8.64 7.56
C GLU A 218 -8.60 -10.13 7.78
N ARG A 219 -9.33 -10.76 6.85
CA ARG A 219 -9.64 -12.20 6.93
C ARG A 219 -8.41 -13.05 6.62
N LEU A 220 -7.55 -12.59 5.70
CA LEU A 220 -6.37 -13.32 5.25
C LEU A 220 -5.17 -13.12 6.17
N LEU A 221 -5.05 -11.95 6.83
CA LEU A 221 -4.01 -11.70 7.82
C LEU A 221 -4.01 -12.77 8.92
N LYS A 222 -5.19 -13.10 9.46
CA LYS A 222 -5.33 -14.16 10.46
C LYS A 222 -4.92 -15.53 9.91
N ALA A 223 -5.37 -15.86 8.70
CA ALA A 223 -5.06 -17.15 8.06
C ALA A 223 -3.55 -17.29 7.72
N ALA A 224 -2.84 -16.19 7.51
CA ALA A 224 -1.42 -16.17 7.22
C ALA A 224 -0.51 -16.35 8.46
N GLY A 225 -1.09 -16.51 9.66
CA GLY A 225 -0.34 -16.72 10.91
C GLY A 225 0.04 -15.42 11.63
N PHE A 226 -0.63 -14.32 11.34
CA PHE A 226 -0.54 -13.11 12.16
C PHE A 226 -1.60 -13.17 13.27
N ASP A 227 -1.18 -13.61 14.46
CA ASP A 227 -2.09 -13.91 15.58
C ASP A 227 -2.42 -12.68 16.46
N GLN A 228 -1.46 -11.75 16.60
CA GLN A 228 -1.63 -10.52 17.38
C GLN A 228 -1.89 -9.36 16.41
N MET A 229 -3.17 -9.03 16.20
CA MET A 229 -3.58 -7.95 15.29
C MET A 229 -4.22 -6.79 16.05
N GLU A 230 -3.70 -5.60 15.83
CA GLU A 230 -4.33 -4.34 16.17
C GLU A 230 -4.89 -3.73 14.90
N LEU A 231 -6.21 -3.57 14.81
CA LEU A 231 -6.88 -3.15 13.59
C LEU A 231 -7.89 -2.04 13.88
N THR A 232 -7.75 -0.91 13.18
CA THR A 232 -8.67 0.22 13.26
C THR A 232 -9.33 0.45 11.90
N LYS A 233 -10.67 0.46 11.90
CA LYS A 233 -11.46 0.78 10.71
C LYS A 233 -11.82 2.26 10.72
N VAL A 234 -11.66 2.93 9.58
CA VAL A 234 -12.01 4.35 9.41
C VAL A 234 -12.78 4.54 8.10
N HIS A 235 -13.59 5.59 8.04
CA HIS A 235 -14.24 6.02 6.82
C HIS A 235 -13.68 7.38 6.43
N LEU A 236 -13.02 7.44 5.27
CA LEU A 236 -12.49 8.67 4.74
C LEU A 236 -13.58 9.43 3.95
N PRO A 237 -13.47 10.77 3.84
CA PRO A 237 -14.32 11.60 2.98
C PRO A 237 -13.95 11.43 1.49
N LEU A 238 -13.87 10.18 1.04
CA LEU A 238 -13.64 9.74 -0.34
C LEU A 238 -14.95 9.19 -0.92
N PRO A 239 -15.06 9.06 -2.24
CA PRO A 239 -16.22 8.42 -2.87
C PRO A 239 -16.49 7.05 -2.27
N THR A 240 -17.77 6.65 -2.24
CA THR A 240 -18.27 5.46 -1.51
C THR A 240 -17.44 4.21 -1.76
N VAL A 241 -16.93 4.03 -2.98
CA VAL A 241 -16.09 2.89 -3.38
C VAL A 241 -14.75 2.77 -2.63
N LEU A 242 -14.19 3.88 -2.15
CA LEU A 242 -12.87 3.96 -1.48
C LEU A 242 -12.92 4.46 -0.03
N SER A 243 -14.09 4.92 0.43
CA SER A 243 -14.26 5.48 1.77
C SER A 243 -13.82 4.54 2.91
N PRO A 244 -14.26 3.27 2.98
CA PRO A 244 -13.87 2.37 4.06
C PRO A 244 -12.40 1.97 3.95
N GLN A 245 -11.68 2.20 5.03
CA GLN A 245 -10.28 1.83 5.15
C GLN A 245 -9.98 1.14 6.46
N VAL A 246 -8.85 0.45 6.46
CA VAL A 246 -8.31 -0.24 7.61
C VAL A 246 -6.83 0.08 7.74
N TYR A 247 -6.39 0.36 8.95
CA TYR A 247 -4.97 0.40 9.25
C TYR A 247 -4.69 -0.32 10.56
N GLY A 248 -3.45 -0.72 10.74
CA GLY A 248 -3.09 -1.49 11.90
C GLY A 248 -1.74 -2.13 11.81
N SER A 249 -1.49 -2.98 12.80
CA SER A 249 -0.30 -3.80 12.82
C SER A 249 -0.58 -5.22 13.26
N ALA A 250 0.25 -6.14 12.80
CA ALA A 250 0.11 -7.56 13.03
C ALA A 250 1.49 -8.17 13.34
N VAL A 251 1.59 -9.04 14.34
CA VAL A 251 2.86 -9.67 14.75
C VAL A 251 2.85 -11.16 14.42
N VAL A 252 3.99 -11.67 13.98
CA VAL A 252 4.23 -13.11 13.79
C VAL A 252 4.59 -13.70 15.16
N VAL A 253 3.68 -14.50 15.73
CA VAL A 253 3.84 -15.05 17.10
C VAL A 253 4.52 -16.42 17.09
N LYS A 254 4.44 -17.17 15.98
CA LYS A 254 5.06 -18.49 15.82
C LYS A 254 5.68 -18.65 14.43
N ALA A 255 6.91 -19.14 14.40
CA ALA A 255 7.58 -19.64 13.20
C ALA A 255 7.17 -21.10 12.95
#